data_AF-A0A821M2B0-F1
#
_entry.id   AF-A0A821M2B0-F1
#
_cell.length_a   1.000
_cell.length_b   1.000
_cell.length_c   1.000
_cell.angle_alpha   90.00
_cell.angle_beta   90.00
_cell.angle_gamma   90.00
#
_symmetry.space_group_name_H-M   'P 1'
#
loop_
_entity.id
_entity.type
_entity.pdbx_description
1 polymer ?
#
loop_
_entity_poly.entity_id
_entity_poly.type
_entity_poly.pdbx_seq_one_letter_code
_entity_poly.pdbx_strand_id
1 'polypeptide(L)'
;MPASAVNKSENNEQKQSTLKNNDNQSKPDIGANIILIGAPGSGKGTQSVGLAERYQICPISTGDLLRHATQDKTSEEGQRIRRAMEAGGLVDDKTVMKLIDQNLNKPECRNGFLFDGFPRTIYQGEQLEQLLESRQQRIDAVLEYAVCNNKINK
;
A
#
# COMPACT_ATOMS: atom_id res chain seq x y z
N MET A 1 -44.71 -44.94 -35.87
CA MET A 1 -45.13 -43.62 -36.38
C MET A 1 -46.47 -43.29 -35.75
N PRO A 2 -46.79 -42.02 -35.37
CA PRO A 2 -46.10 -40.72 -35.55
C PRO A 2 -45.37 -40.28 -34.25
N ALA A 3 -44.37 -39.39 -34.16
CA ALA A 3 -43.94 -38.16 -34.84
C ALA A 3 -44.70 -36.87 -34.42
N SER A 4 -44.07 -36.06 -33.53
CA SER A 4 -44.00 -34.57 -33.46
C SER A 4 -43.70 -34.15 -32.01
N ALA A 5 -42.47 -33.78 -31.65
CA ALA A 5 -41.77 -32.51 -31.87
C ALA A 5 -42.12 -31.40 -30.84
N VAL A 6 -41.03 -30.83 -30.29
CA VAL A 6 -40.92 -29.54 -29.57
C VAL A 6 -41.17 -29.56 -28.05
N ASN A 7 -40.08 -29.61 -27.26
CA ASN A 7 -39.63 -28.38 -26.61
C ASN A 7 -38.11 -28.39 -26.33
N LYS A 8 -37.43 -27.37 -26.86
CA LYS A 8 -36.02 -27.04 -26.67
C LYS A 8 -36.00 -25.84 -25.72
N SER A 9 -35.59 -26.02 -24.48
CA SER A 9 -35.04 -24.97 -23.60
C SER A 9 -35.12 -25.47 -22.17
N GLU A 10 -34.01 -25.87 -21.56
CA GLU A 10 -33.82 -25.86 -20.08
C GLU A 10 -32.47 -26.39 -19.60
N ASN A 11 -31.55 -26.80 -20.48
CA ASN A 11 -30.23 -27.30 -20.07
C ASN A 11 -29.08 -26.37 -20.46
N ASN A 12 -29.05 -25.14 -19.94
CA ASN A 12 -27.83 -24.32 -20.04
C ASN A 12 -27.48 -23.44 -18.83
N GLU A 13 -28.22 -23.52 -17.71
CA GLU A 13 -27.89 -22.75 -16.50
C GLU A 13 -27.15 -23.58 -15.42
N GLN A 14 -27.05 -24.91 -15.58
CA GLN A 14 -26.40 -25.78 -14.57
C GLN A 14 -24.89 -26.04 -14.81
N LYS A 15 -24.25 -25.39 -15.79
CA LYS A 15 -22.81 -25.62 -16.07
C LYS A 15 -21.87 -24.44 -15.78
N GLN A 16 -22.35 -23.41 -15.09
CA GLN A 16 -21.56 -22.25 -14.67
C GLN A 16 -21.30 -22.17 -13.16
N SER A 17 -21.80 -23.10 -12.35
CA SER A 17 -21.67 -23.05 -10.89
C SER A 17 -20.44 -23.77 -10.31
N THR A 18 -19.58 -24.41 -11.12
CA THR A 18 -18.48 -25.27 -10.64
C THR A 18 -17.08 -24.64 -10.62
N LEU A 19 -16.95 -23.31 -10.73
CA LEU A 19 -15.68 -22.60 -10.54
C LEU A 19 -15.82 -21.51 -9.47
N LYS A 20 -16.34 -21.86 -8.30
CA LYS A 20 -16.08 -21.08 -7.09
C LYS A 20 -14.75 -21.58 -6.53
N ASN A 21 -13.68 -20.88 -6.88
CA ASN A 21 -12.37 -21.10 -6.26
C ASN A 21 -12.52 -20.89 -4.75
N ASN A 22 -12.26 -21.97 -4.01
CA ASN A 22 -12.11 -21.96 -2.56
C ASN A 22 -10.82 -21.23 -2.19
N ASP A 23 -10.80 -19.91 -2.33
CA ASP A 23 -9.80 -19.07 -1.68
C ASP A 23 -10.21 -18.82 -0.21
N ASN A 24 -10.50 -19.91 0.50
CA ASN A 24 -10.59 -19.89 1.96
C ASN A 24 -9.17 -20.06 2.52
N GLN A 25 -8.25 -19.21 2.06
CA GLN A 25 -7.02 -18.95 2.81
C GLN A 25 -7.46 -18.14 4.02
N SER A 26 -7.48 -18.77 5.18
CA SER A 26 -7.69 -18.13 6.48
C SER A 26 -6.95 -16.79 6.49
N LYS A 27 -7.72 -15.70 6.43
CA LYS A 27 -7.20 -14.33 6.52
C LYS A 27 -6.39 -14.28 7.81
N PRO A 28 -5.09 -13.93 7.77
CA PRO A 28 -4.32 -13.87 9.01
C PRO A 28 -4.98 -12.82 9.92
N ASP A 29 -5.39 -13.23 11.12
CA ASP A 29 -5.90 -12.37 12.20
C ASP A 29 -4.80 -11.44 12.79
N ILE A 30 -3.69 -11.27 12.08
CA ILE A 30 -2.46 -10.71 12.60
C ILE A 30 -2.21 -9.41 11.86
N GLY A 31 -2.48 -8.30 12.54
CA GLY A 31 -1.97 -7.00 12.15
C GLY A 31 -0.45 -6.98 12.08
N ALA A 32 0.13 -6.09 11.26
CA ALA A 32 1.59 -6.03 11.09
C ALA A 32 2.09 -4.62 10.75
N ASN A 33 3.27 -4.29 11.27
CA ASN A 33 3.97 -3.05 10.94
C ASN A 33 5.16 -3.37 10.03
N ILE A 34 5.03 -3.07 8.75
CA ILE A 34 5.94 -3.54 7.69
C ILE A 34 6.59 -2.36 6.97
N ILE A 35 7.86 -2.50 6.60
CA ILE A 35 8.56 -1.58 5.69
C ILE A 35 8.94 -2.33 4.42
N LEU A 36 8.64 -1.77 3.25
CA LEU A 36 9.10 -2.27 1.95
C LEU A 36 10.23 -1.40 1.40
N ILE A 37 11.40 -2.00 1.20
CA ILE A 37 12.61 -1.34 0.66
C ILE A 37 13.00 -1.98 -0.67
N GLY A 38 13.51 -1.18 -1.61
CA GLY A 38 14.04 -1.68 -2.88
C GLY A 38 14.04 -0.61 -3.97
N ALA A 39 14.74 -0.88 -5.07
CA ALA A 39 14.90 0.07 -6.17
C ALA A 39 13.55 0.50 -6.80
N PRO A 40 13.44 1.72 -7.36
CA PRO A 40 12.29 2.09 -8.19
C PRO A 40 12.03 1.05 -9.29
N GLY A 41 10.77 0.73 -9.57
CA GLY A 41 10.42 -0.30 -10.56
C GLY A 41 10.56 -1.76 -10.09
N SER A 42 10.99 -2.03 -8.84
CA SER A 42 11.10 -3.40 -8.30
C SER A 42 9.77 -4.10 -7.98
N GLY A 43 8.63 -3.45 -8.22
CA GLY A 43 7.30 -4.02 -7.98
C GLY A 43 6.75 -3.89 -6.55
N LYS A 44 7.41 -3.13 -5.67
CA LYS A 44 6.96 -2.89 -4.28
C LYS A 44 5.52 -2.39 -4.21
N GLY A 45 5.20 -1.33 -4.97
CA GLY A 45 3.86 -0.76 -5.00
C GLY A 45 2.79 -1.80 -5.37
N THR A 46 3.06 -2.66 -6.35
CA THR A 46 2.15 -3.76 -6.73
C THR A 46 1.92 -4.73 -5.58
N GLN A 47 2.98 -5.11 -4.84
CA GLN A 47 2.86 -6.04 -3.72
C GLN A 47 2.29 -5.39 -2.45
N SER A 48 2.51 -4.09 -2.28
CA SER A 48 2.01 -3.32 -1.13
C SER A 48 0.49 -3.40 -1.01
N VAL A 49 -0.23 -3.36 -2.15
CA VAL A 49 -1.70 -3.45 -2.20
C VAL A 49 -2.15 -4.81 -1.68
N GLY A 50 -1.58 -5.90 -2.20
CA GLY A 50 -1.95 -7.25 -1.78
C GLY A 50 -1.60 -7.54 -0.30
N LEU A 51 -0.46 -7.01 0.18
CA LEU A 51 -0.09 -7.13 1.60
C LEU A 51 -1.01 -6.32 2.50
N ALA A 52 -1.32 -5.08 2.13
CA ALA A 52 -2.24 -4.23 2.88
C ALA A 52 -3.63 -4.87 3.00
N GLU A 53 -4.17 -5.41 1.91
CA GLU A 53 -5.44 -6.13 1.91
C GLU A 53 -5.39 -7.42 2.74
N ARG A 54 -4.32 -8.21 2.61
CA ARG A 54 -4.19 -9.49 3.31
C ARG A 54 -4.08 -9.33 4.82
N TYR A 55 -3.28 -8.36 5.28
CA TYR A 55 -3.05 -8.10 6.71
C TYR A 55 -4.01 -7.05 7.30
N GLN A 56 -4.86 -6.43 6.48
CA GLN A 56 -5.78 -5.36 6.88
C GLN A 56 -5.03 -4.18 7.54
N ILE A 57 -3.90 -3.79 6.95
CA ILE A 57 -3.01 -2.74 7.43
C ILE A 57 -3.04 -1.55 6.47
N CYS A 58 -2.83 -0.33 6.98
CA CYS A 58 -2.92 0.85 6.11
C CYS A 58 -1.62 1.03 5.30
N PRO A 59 -1.70 1.14 3.95
CA PRO A 59 -0.54 1.42 3.13
C PRO A 59 -0.18 2.91 3.24
N ILE A 60 1.09 3.19 3.51
CA ILE A 60 1.66 4.53 3.65
C ILE A 60 2.76 4.70 2.60
N SER A 61 2.41 5.38 1.51
CA SER A 61 3.33 5.80 0.47
C SER A 61 3.64 7.29 0.66
N THR A 62 4.92 7.62 0.87
CA THR A 62 5.33 9.03 1.03
C THR A 62 5.01 9.86 -0.21
N GLY A 63 5.09 9.26 -1.40
CA GLY A 63 4.69 9.92 -2.64
C GLY A 63 3.21 10.28 -2.66
N ASP A 64 2.33 9.40 -2.18
CA ASP A 64 0.89 9.65 -2.12
C ASP A 64 0.53 10.64 -1.01
N LEU A 65 1.16 10.55 0.15
CA LEU A 65 0.99 11.53 1.23
C LEU A 65 1.29 12.95 0.76
N LEU A 66 2.43 13.13 0.08
CA LEU A 66 2.83 14.43 -0.46
C LEU A 66 1.87 14.89 -1.56
N ARG A 67 1.49 14.02 -2.50
CA ARG A 67 0.50 14.35 -3.54
C ARG A 67 -0.83 14.80 -2.94
N HIS A 68 -1.36 14.10 -1.93
CA HIS A 68 -2.57 14.51 -1.24
C HIS A 68 -2.40 15.83 -0.50
N ALA A 69 -1.28 16.06 0.17
CA ALA A 69 -1.01 17.31 0.86
C ALA A 69 -0.99 18.52 -0.09
N THR A 70 -0.59 18.36 -1.36
CA THR A 70 -0.64 19.44 -2.36
C THR A 70 -2.03 19.78 -2.88
N GLN A 71 -3.04 18.94 -2.65
CA GLN A 71 -4.40 19.18 -3.12
C GLN A 71 -5.10 20.29 -2.33
N ASP A 72 -4.70 20.47 -1.06
CA ASP A 72 -5.16 21.58 -0.24
C ASP A 72 -4.43 22.88 -0.66
N LYS A 73 -5.11 23.68 -1.47
CA LYS A 73 -4.58 24.94 -2.02
C LYS A 73 -4.61 26.08 -1.01
N THR A 74 -5.34 25.95 0.10
CA THR A 74 -5.46 27.03 1.10
C THR A 74 -4.43 26.89 2.22
N SER A 75 -3.88 25.68 2.41
CA SER A 75 -2.77 25.43 3.34
C SER A 75 -1.43 25.97 2.83
N GLU A 76 -0.77 26.80 3.65
CA GLU A 76 0.60 27.28 3.39
C GLU A 76 1.59 26.10 3.24
N GLU A 77 1.38 25.03 4.01
CA GLU A 77 2.20 23.82 3.97
C GLU A 77 1.98 23.05 2.67
N GLY A 78 0.74 22.93 2.20
CA GLY A 78 0.40 22.33 0.90
C GLY A 78 1.06 23.07 -0.26
N GLN A 79 1.07 24.41 -0.23
CA GLN A 79 1.74 25.24 -1.24
C GLN A 79 3.26 25.11 -1.19
N ARG A 80 3.87 24.98 0.00
CA ARG A 80 5.31 24.76 0.14
C ARG A 80 5.72 23.40 -0.40
N ILE A 81 4.99 22.34 -0.06
CA ILE A 81 5.22 20.98 -0.58
C ILE A 81 5.10 20.98 -2.10
N ARG A 82 4.06 21.63 -2.64
CA ARG A 82 3.83 21.72 -4.08
C ARG A 82 5.01 22.38 -4.80
N ARG A 83 5.48 23.53 -4.31
CA ARG A 83 6.64 24.23 -4.87
C ARG A 83 7.90 23.36 -4.87
N ALA A 84 8.15 22.64 -3.77
CA ALA A 84 9.30 21.73 -3.68
C ALA A 84 9.21 20.58 -4.70
N MET A 85 8.02 19.96 -4.84
CA MET A 85 7.78 18.88 -5.80
C MET A 85 7.87 19.34 -7.25
N GLU A 86 7.30 20.50 -7.59
CA GLU A 86 7.36 21.08 -8.95
C GLU A 86 8.80 21.45 -9.35
N ALA A 87 9.65 21.85 -8.39
CA ALA A 87 11.06 22.11 -8.61
C ALA A 87 11.93 20.84 -8.75
N GLY A 88 11.33 19.64 -8.65
CA GLY A 88 12.07 18.37 -8.60
C GLY A 88 12.89 18.19 -7.32
N GLY A 89 12.64 19.02 -6.30
CA GLY A 89 13.32 18.99 -5.01
C GLY A 89 12.74 17.94 -4.07
N LEU A 90 13.48 17.66 -3.00
CA LEU A 90 13.03 16.82 -1.90
C LEU A 90 12.27 17.69 -0.89
N VAL A 91 11.09 17.22 -0.48
CA VAL A 91 10.37 17.80 0.65
C VAL A 91 11.16 17.49 1.92
N ASP A 92 11.24 18.45 2.85
CA ASP A 92 12.02 18.27 4.07
C ASP A 92 11.48 17.14 4.95
N ASP A 93 12.41 16.43 5.61
CA ASP A 93 12.10 15.24 6.42
C ASP A 93 11.10 15.55 7.54
N LYS A 94 11.13 16.77 8.10
CA LYS A 94 10.19 17.19 9.16
C LYS A 94 8.75 17.20 8.66
N THR A 95 8.53 17.76 7.47
CA THR A 95 7.21 17.77 6.83
C THR A 95 6.73 16.35 6.54
N VAL A 96 7.61 15.48 6.03
CA VAL A 96 7.27 14.07 5.76
C VAL A 96 6.89 13.34 7.05
N MET A 97 7.67 13.50 8.11
CA MET A 97 7.38 12.88 9.42
C MET A 97 6.05 13.33 10.01
N LYS A 98 5.71 14.62 9.88
CA LYS A 98 4.41 15.16 10.33
C LYS A 98 3.25 14.52 9.56
N LEU A 99 3.37 14.34 8.25
CA LEU A 99 2.35 13.69 7.43
C LEU A 99 2.19 12.21 7.79
N ILE A 100 3.30 11.52 8.08
CA ILE A 100 3.28 10.12 8.53
C ILE A 100 2.55 10.00 9.87
N ASP A 101 2.90 10.81 10.87
CA ASP A 101 2.25 10.77 12.19
C ASP A 101 0.74 11.03 12.10
N GLN A 102 0.33 12.04 11.32
CA GLN A 102 -1.08 12.30 11.04
C GLN A 102 -1.78 11.10 10.40
N ASN A 103 -1.12 10.42 9.45
CA ASN A 103 -1.70 9.26 8.79
C ASN A 103 -1.80 8.04 9.71
N LEU A 104 -0.83 7.83 10.60
CA LEU A 104 -0.86 6.74 11.59
C LEU A 104 -2.01 6.86 12.60
N ASN A 105 -2.58 8.05 12.78
CA ASN A 105 -3.75 8.27 13.64
C ASN A 105 -5.08 7.88 13.00
N LYS A 106 -5.09 7.53 11.70
CA LYS A 106 -6.31 7.14 11.00
C LYS A 106 -6.78 5.75 11.45
N PRO A 107 -8.10 5.51 11.46
CA PRO A 107 -8.65 4.24 11.96
C PRO A 107 -8.20 3.03 11.14
N GLU A 108 -7.86 3.20 9.86
CA GLU A 108 -7.39 2.11 9.00
C GLU A 108 -6.01 1.60 9.41
N CYS A 109 -5.21 2.41 10.13
CA CYS A 109 -3.87 2.03 10.58
C CYS A 109 -3.86 1.37 11.97
N ARG A 110 -5.04 1.10 12.57
CA ARG A 110 -5.17 0.49 13.90
C ARG A 110 -4.60 -0.93 13.97
N ASN A 111 -4.78 -1.69 12.90
CA ASN A 111 -4.26 -3.05 12.79
C ASN A 111 -2.79 -3.07 12.33
N GLY A 112 -2.19 -1.91 12.10
CA GLY A 112 -0.82 -1.77 11.62
C GLY A 112 -0.73 -0.99 10.32
N PHE A 113 0.48 -0.89 9.81
CA PHE A 113 0.82 -0.04 8.68
C PHE A 113 1.89 -0.68 7.79
N LEU A 114 1.90 -0.29 6.52
CA LEU A 114 2.91 -0.71 5.56
C LEU A 114 3.54 0.51 4.91
N PHE A 115 4.83 0.74 5.11
CA PHE A 115 5.56 1.80 4.43
C PHE A 115 6.09 1.33 3.08
N ASP A 116 5.76 2.04 2.00
CA ASP A 116 6.36 1.84 0.67
C ASP A 116 7.32 3.00 0.35
N GLY A 117 8.62 2.69 0.28
CA GLY A 117 9.65 3.66 -0.11
C GLY A 117 10.03 4.68 0.96
N PHE A 118 9.81 4.35 2.24
CA PHE A 118 10.25 5.10 3.42
C PHE A 118 10.60 4.12 4.55
N PRO A 119 11.66 4.35 5.34
CA PRO A 119 12.67 5.41 5.22
C PRO A 119 13.63 5.17 4.04
N ARG A 120 14.23 6.24 3.51
CA ARG A 120 15.27 6.19 2.45
C ARG A 120 16.67 6.53 2.97
N THR A 121 16.77 7.16 4.13
CA THR A 121 18.03 7.53 4.77
C THR A 121 18.05 6.99 6.19
N ILE A 122 19.26 6.84 6.76
CA ILE A 122 19.43 6.41 8.15
C ILE A 122 18.73 7.39 9.10
N TYR A 123 18.90 8.70 8.87
CA TYR A 123 18.24 9.75 9.64
C TYR A 123 16.70 9.62 9.64
N GLN A 124 16.09 9.33 8.49
CA GLN A 124 14.65 9.06 8.43
C GLN A 124 14.26 7.81 9.23
N GLY A 125 15.13 6.80 9.26
CA GLY A 125 14.95 5.59 10.07
C GLY A 125 14.94 5.90 11.56
N GLU A 126 15.92 6.65 12.04
CA GLU A 126 16.01 7.08 13.45
C GLU A 126 14.78 7.91 13.87
N GLN A 127 14.33 8.83 13.00
CA GLN A 127 13.14 9.63 13.27
C GLN A 127 11.85 8.79 13.29
N LEU A 128 11.76 7.77 12.42
CA LEU A 128 10.64 6.83 12.41
C LEU A 128 10.62 5.97 13.67
N GLU A 129 11.78 5.48 14.10
CA GLU A 129 11.92 4.69 15.33
C GLU A 129 11.44 5.49 16.55
N GLN A 130 11.92 6.72 16.73
CA GLN A 130 11.48 7.61 17.81
C GLN A 130 9.96 7.87 17.78
N LEU A 131 9.40 8.06 16.59
CA LEU A 131 7.96 8.24 16.44
C LEU A 131 7.20 7.00 16.91
N LEU A 132 7.62 5.80 16.50
CA LEU A 132 6.95 4.55 16.85
C LEU A 132 7.12 4.23 18.34
N GLU A 133 8.28 4.49 18.94
CA GLU A 133 8.51 4.35 20.38
C GLU A 133 7.55 5.21 21.19
N SER A 134 7.36 6.48 20.80
CA SER A 134 6.40 7.38 21.47
C SER A 134 4.96 6.88 21.42
N ARG A 135 4.64 6.02 20.44
CA ARG A 135 3.34 5.41 20.21
C ARG A 135 3.23 3.99 20.77
N GLN A 136 4.29 3.47 21.39
CA GLN A 136 4.40 2.08 21.85
C GLN A 136 4.16 1.07 20.72
N GLN A 137 4.54 1.44 19.49
CA GLN A 137 4.50 0.60 18.30
C GLN A 137 5.93 0.20 17.92
N ARG A 138 6.07 -0.87 17.15
CA ARG A 138 7.37 -1.35 16.65
C ARG A 138 7.24 -1.78 15.19
N ILE A 139 8.35 -1.85 14.47
CA ILE A 139 8.40 -2.52 13.18
C ILE A 139 8.50 -4.03 13.40
N ASP A 140 7.62 -4.79 12.76
CA ASP A 140 7.63 -6.26 12.84
C ASP A 140 8.47 -6.88 11.72
N ALA A 141 8.51 -6.25 10.54
CA ALA A 141 9.29 -6.74 9.41
C ALA A 141 9.78 -5.62 8.48
N VAL A 142 10.97 -5.83 7.91
CA VAL A 142 11.50 -5.05 6.78
C VAL A 142 11.73 -6.01 5.62
N LEU A 143 11.05 -5.77 4.50
CA LEU A 143 11.10 -6.59 3.30
C LEU A 143 11.90 -5.87 2.22
N GLU A 144 13.07 -6.42 1.88
CA GLU A 144 13.90 -5.92 0.79
C GLU A 144 13.57 -6.62 -0.53
N TYR A 145 13.23 -5.83 -1.54
CA TYR A 145 13.01 -6.27 -2.92
C TYR A 145 14.31 -6.18 -3.71
N ALA A 146 15.13 -7.22 -3.57
CA ALA A 146 16.34 -7.39 -4.36
C ALA A 146 16.00 -7.89 -5.78
N VAL A 147 15.96 -6.98 -6.74
CA VAL A 147 15.76 -7.29 -8.17
C VAL A 147 17.08 -7.07 -8.90
N CYS A 148 17.60 -8.09 -9.58
CA CYS A 148 18.84 -7.98 -10.33
C CYS A 148 18.75 -6.87 -11.40
N ASN A 149 19.72 -5.94 -11.40
CA ASN A 149 19.78 -4.76 -12.27
C ASN A 149 19.64 -5.04 -13.78
N ASN A 150 19.88 -6.27 -14.23
CA ASN A 150 19.78 -6.63 -15.65
C ASN A 150 18.33 -6.59 -16.20
N LYS A 151 17.32 -6.36 -15.35
CA LYS A 151 15.91 -6.22 -15.73
C LYS A 151 15.28 -4.86 -15.40
N ILE A 152 16.02 -3.94 -14.79
CA ILE A 152 15.54 -2.58 -14.49
C ILE A 152 16.21 -1.62 -15.48
N ASN A 153 15.77 -1.63 -16.73
CA ASN A 153 16.28 -0.71 -17.75
C ASN A 153 15.15 0.17 -18.32
N LYS A 154 15.32 1.47 -18.07
CA LYS A 154 14.77 2.69 -18.71
C LYS A 154 13.28 2.78 -19.00
#